data_AF-A0A830DRB0-F1
#
_entry.id   AF-A0A830DRB0-F1
#
_cell.length_a   1.000
_cell.length_b   1.000
_cell.length_c   1.000
_cell.angle_alpha   90.00
_cell.angle_beta   90.00
_cell.angle_gamma   90.00
#
_symmetry.space_group_name_H-M   'P 1'
#
loop_
_entity.id
_entity.type
_entity.pdbx_description
1 polymer ?
#
loop_
_entity_poly.entity_id
_entity_poly.type
_entity_poly.pdbx_seq_one_letter_code
_entity_poly.pdbx_strand_id
1 'polypeptide(L)'
;QTKIHNIGATVVGVDKFGNKYYEKLGDTQYGRHRWVEYASKNRYNASQVPPEWHGWLHYITDHTGDELLLLKPKRYGVEHKENFSGEGDEYIYHSKGHSLNPGQRDWTRYQPWQPKKA
;
A
#
# COMPACT_ATOMS: atom_id res chain seq x y z
N GLN A 1 -10.76 -17.61 4.31
CA GLN A 1 -10.01 -18.86 4.03
C GLN A 1 -8.81 -19.06 4.96
N THR A 2 -8.18 -18.00 5.48
CA THR A 2 -7.02 -18.06 6.41
C THR A 2 -7.29 -18.67 7.80
N LYS A 3 -8.56 -18.74 8.24
CA LYS A 3 -8.93 -19.18 9.60
C LYS A 3 -8.41 -20.58 10.00
N ILE A 4 -8.23 -21.50 9.04
CA ILE A 4 -7.70 -22.85 9.34
C ILE A 4 -6.20 -22.78 9.62
N HIS A 5 -5.46 -21.97 8.87
CA HIS A 5 -4.01 -21.80 9.05
C HIS A 5 -3.67 -21.15 10.39
N ASN A 6 -4.58 -20.30 10.91
CA ASN A 6 -4.41 -19.66 12.21
C ASN A 6 -4.35 -20.66 13.38
N ILE A 7 -4.89 -21.87 13.22
CA ILE A 7 -4.86 -22.89 14.26
C ILE A 7 -3.42 -23.42 14.39
N GLY A 8 -2.77 -23.05 15.50
CA GLY A 8 -1.37 -23.36 15.78
C GLY A 8 -0.35 -22.43 15.11
N ALA A 9 -0.78 -21.26 14.63
CA ALA A 9 0.12 -20.19 14.18
C ALA A 9 0.32 -19.16 15.30
N THR A 10 1.49 -18.53 15.32
CA THR A 10 1.81 -17.44 16.25
C THR A 10 1.51 -16.09 15.60
N VAL A 11 0.94 -15.16 16.38
CA VAL A 11 0.80 -13.77 15.95
C VAL A 11 2.15 -13.09 16.14
N VAL A 12 2.73 -12.57 15.06
CA VAL A 12 4.01 -11.86 15.09
C VAL A 12 3.80 -10.38 15.35
N GLY A 13 2.75 -9.78 14.78
CA GLY A 13 2.43 -8.38 15.00
C GLY A 13 1.12 -7.95 14.36
N VAL A 14 0.75 -6.70 14.62
CA VAL A 14 -0.47 -6.07 14.11
C VAL A 14 -0.11 -4.68 13.60
N ASP A 15 -0.47 -4.38 12.35
CA ASP A 15 -0.24 -3.03 11.81
C ASP A 15 -1.29 -2.02 12.28
N LYS A 16 -1.05 -0.75 11.96
CA LYS A 16 -1.97 0.36 12.25
C LYS A 16 -3.36 0.25 11.59
N PHE A 17 -3.49 -0.57 10.54
CA PHE A 17 -4.77 -0.82 9.86
C PHE A 17 -5.52 -1.99 10.50
N GLY A 18 -4.92 -2.66 11.48
CA GLY A 18 -5.47 -3.81 12.19
C GLY A 18 -5.23 -5.14 11.49
N ASN A 19 -4.41 -5.18 10.44
CA ASN A 19 -4.04 -6.44 9.79
C ASN A 19 -3.12 -7.22 10.73
N LYS A 20 -3.39 -8.51 10.89
CA LYS A 20 -2.65 -9.39 11.79
C LYS A 20 -1.70 -10.25 10.97
N TYR A 21 -0.43 -10.27 11.36
CA TYR A 21 0.61 -11.03 10.69
C TYR A 21 0.92 -12.29 11.49
N TYR A 22 0.88 -13.43 10.81
CA TYR A 22 1.02 -14.74 11.42
C TYR A 22 2.24 -15.46 10.87
N GLU A 23 2.89 -16.23 11.74
CA GLU A 23 3.97 -17.12 11.36
C GLU A 23 3.73 -18.53 11.94
N LYS A 24 4.14 -19.57 11.19
CA LYS A 24 4.10 -20.96 11.65
C LYS A 24 5.35 -21.71 11.21
N LEU A 25 6.41 -21.62 12.00
CA LEU A 25 7.69 -22.32 11.78
C LEU A 25 7.54 -23.80 12.20
N GLY A 26 7.87 -24.73 11.31
CA GLY A 26 7.85 -26.18 11.59
C GLY A 26 6.98 -26.97 10.62
N ASP A 27 5.68 -27.09 10.91
CA ASP A 27 4.73 -28.00 10.23
C ASP A 27 4.16 -27.48 8.90
N THR A 28 4.71 -26.39 8.36
CA THR A 28 4.17 -25.78 7.12
C THR A 28 5.18 -25.79 5.99
N GLN A 29 4.64 -25.92 4.77
CA GLN A 29 5.42 -25.86 3.55
C GLN A 29 6.18 -24.51 3.46
N TYR A 30 7.44 -24.57 3.04
CA TYR A 30 8.22 -23.38 2.76
C TYR A 30 7.48 -22.42 1.81
N GLY A 31 7.51 -21.12 2.11
CA GLY A 31 6.74 -20.09 1.41
C GLY A 31 5.29 -19.90 1.89
N ARG A 32 4.73 -20.80 2.71
CA ARG A 32 3.38 -20.68 3.30
C ARG A 32 3.39 -20.49 4.83
N HIS A 33 4.56 -20.30 5.42
CA HIS A 33 4.71 -20.15 6.87
C HIS A 33 4.41 -18.73 7.36
N ARG A 34 4.43 -17.71 6.49
CA ARG A 34 3.99 -16.34 6.78
C ARG A 34 2.75 -15.99 5.99
N TRP A 35 1.76 -15.39 6.66
CA TRP A 35 0.59 -14.81 6.00
C TRP A 35 0.01 -13.66 6.80
N VAL A 36 -0.84 -12.88 6.13
CA VAL A 36 -1.59 -11.78 6.74
C VAL A 36 -3.07 -12.12 6.78
N GLU A 37 -3.71 -11.78 7.90
CA GLU A 37 -5.16 -11.72 8.00
C GLU A 37 -5.60 -10.26 8.02
N TYR A 38 -6.19 -9.80 6.91
CA TYR A 38 -6.69 -8.43 6.80
C TYR A 38 -7.79 -8.14 7.84
N ALA A 39 -7.80 -6.90 8.34
CA ALA A 39 -8.82 -6.42 9.26
C ALA A 39 -10.20 -6.39 8.58
N SER A 40 -10.24 -5.81 7.38
CA SER A 40 -11.44 -5.78 6.53
C SER A 40 -11.74 -7.18 6.00
N LYS A 41 -12.89 -7.76 6.36
CA LYS A 41 -13.29 -9.10 5.91
C LYS A 41 -14.01 -9.10 4.56
N ASN A 42 -14.63 -7.98 4.20
CA ASN A 42 -15.52 -7.89 3.04
C ASN A 42 -14.84 -7.29 1.81
N ARG A 43 -13.94 -6.31 2.01
CA ARG A 43 -13.18 -5.65 0.94
C ARG A 43 -11.70 -5.67 1.30
N TYR A 44 -11.10 -6.85 1.25
CA TYR A 44 -9.65 -6.99 1.46
C TYR A 44 -8.94 -6.88 0.12
N ASN A 45 -7.79 -6.20 0.11
CA ASN A 45 -6.95 -6.01 -1.07
C ASN A 45 -5.49 -6.24 -0.68
N ALA A 46 -4.72 -6.90 -1.55
CA ALA A 46 -3.31 -7.18 -1.33
C ALA A 46 -2.47 -5.92 -1.05
N SER A 47 -2.87 -4.78 -1.62
CA SER A 47 -2.21 -3.50 -1.43
C SER A 47 -2.46 -2.84 -0.06
N GLN A 48 -3.28 -3.43 0.82
CA GLN A 48 -3.52 -2.90 2.17
C GLN A 48 -2.37 -3.15 3.14
N VAL A 49 -1.43 -4.04 2.80
CA VAL A 49 -0.22 -4.29 3.59
C VAL A 49 0.72 -3.08 3.47
N PRO A 50 1.13 -2.45 4.57
CA PRO A 50 2.03 -1.32 4.52
C PRO A 50 3.48 -1.75 4.22
N PRO A 51 4.34 -0.82 3.77
CA PRO A 51 5.71 -1.14 3.33
C PRO A 51 6.55 -1.87 4.39
N GLU A 52 6.38 -1.50 5.66
CA GLU A 52 7.07 -2.12 6.79
C GLU A 52 6.78 -3.61 6.92
N TRP A 53 5.55 -4.06 6.65
CA TRP A 53 5.18 -5.48 6.73
C TRP A 53 5.30 -6.22 5.39
N HIS A 54 5.31 -5.49 4.27
CA HIS A 54 5.42 -6.06 2.94
C HIS A 54 6.74 -6.83 2.76
N GLY A 55 7.86 -6.28 3.23
CA GLY A 55 9.16 -6.96 3.13
C GLY A 55 9.20 -8.30 3.86
N TRP A 56 8.68 -8.33 5.10
CA TRP A 56 8.61 -9.51 5.94
C TRP A 56 7.69 -10.59 5.35
N LEU A 57 6.50 -10.18 4.89
CA LEU A 57 5.49 -11.07 4.30
C LEU A 57 5.99 -11.74 3.02
N HIS A 58 6.79 -11.03 2.23
CA HIS A 58 7.34 -11.52 0.96
C HIS A 58 8.72 -12.21 1.10
N TYR A 59 9.16 -12.51 2.32
CA TYR A 59 10.46 -13.15 2.58
C TYR A 59 11.67 -12.38 2.02
N ILE A 60 11.56 -11.06 1.88
CA ILE A 60 12.66 -10.20 1.43
C ILE A 60 13.60 -9.90 2.61
N THR A 61 13.02 -9.79 3.82
CA THR A 61 13.72 -9.53 5.06
C THR A 61 13.04 -10.31 6.19
N ASP A 62 13.81 -10.66 7.23
CA ASP A 62 13.27 -11.27 8.45
C ASP A 62 12.95 -10.24 9.53
N HIS A 63 13.29 -8.96 9.30
CA HIS A 63 12.89 -7.86 10.17
C HIS A 63 11.37 -7.70 10.16
N THR A 64 10.78 -7.63 11.35
CA THR A 64 9.35 -7.43 11.52
C THR A 64 8.94 -6.01 11.14
N GLY A 65 7.65 -5.81 10.85
CA GLY A 65 7.16 -4.47 10.49
C GLY A 65 7.34 -3.45 11.61
N ASP A 66 7.28 -3.87 12.87
CA ASP A 66 7.49 -2.99 14.03
C ASP A 66 8.95 -2.50 14.11
N GLU A 67 9.93 -3.35 13.79
CA GLU A 67 11.34 -2.96 13.71
C GLU A 67 11.58 -1.95 12.58
N LEU A 68 11.01 -2.20 11.40
CA LEU A 68 11.17 -1.31 10.24
C LEU A 68 10.41 0.01 10.41
N LEU A 69 9.32 0.02 11.18
CA LEU A 69 8.58 1.24 11.47
C LEU A 69 9.40 2.25 12.28
N LEU A 70 10.33 1.78 13.12
CA LEU A 70 11.28 2.65 13.84
C LEU A 70 12.24 3.38 12.90
N LEU A 71 12.51 2.80 11.73
CA LEU A 71 13.38 3.36 10.70
C LEU A 71 12.63 4.28 9.72
N LYS A 72 11.30 4.40 9.83
CA LYS A 72 10.49 5.21 8.91
C LYS A 72 10.93 6.69 8.95
N PRO A 73 11.21 7.31 7.79
CA PRO A 73 11.66 8.70 7.75
C PRO A 73 10.56 9.67 8.21
N LYS A 74 10.80 10.36 9.32
CA LYS A 74 9.80 11.24 9.96
C LYS A 74 9.47 12.51 9.17
N ARG A 75 10.42 13.04 8.38
CA ARG A 75 10.29 14.37 7.74
C ARG A 75 9.37 14.37 6.52
N TYR A 76 9.38 13.29 5.74
CA TYR A 76 8.70 13.22 4.44
C TYR A 76 7.93 11.91 4.24
N GLY A 77 7.90 11.05 5.26
CA GLY A 77 7.20 9.77 5.21
C GLY A 77 5.70 10.01 5.02
N VAL A 78 5.17 9.62 3.87
CA VAL A 78 3.74 9.62 3.60
C VAL A 78 3.11 8.39 4.24
N GLU A 79 1.87 8.52 4.69
CA GLU A 79 1.10 7.38 5.17
C GLU A 79 0.72 6.44 4.03
N HIS A 80 0.74 5.15 4.35
CA HIS A 80 0.36 4.11 3.38
C HIS A 80 -1.09 4.32 2.94
N LYS A 81 -1.32 4.20 1.64
CA LYS A 81 -2.64 4.21 1.02
C LYS A 81 -2.74 2.97 0.17
N GLU A 82 -3.85 2.25 0.30
CA GLU A 82 -4.14 1.13 -0.58
C GLU A 82 -4.30 1.60 -2.03
N ASN A 83 -4.30 0.64 -2.96
CA ASN A 83 -4.51 0.94 -4.35
C ASN A 83 -6.00 1.14 -4.66
N PHE A 84 -6.40 2.40 -4.88
CA PHE A 84 -7.77 2.80 -5.25
C PHE A 84 -8.05 2.74 -6.77
N SER A 85 -7.22 2.04 -7.55
CA SER A 85 -7.48 1.84 -8.98
C SER A 85 -8.89 1.27 -9.21
N GLY A 86 -9.72 2.01 -9.94
CA GLY A 86 -11.10 1.63 -10.25
C GLY A 86 -12.17 2.14 -9.28
N GLU A 87 -11.80 2.82 -8.18
CA GLU A 87 -12.74 3.39 -7.20
C GLU A 87 -13.09 4.87 -7.48
N GLY A 88 -13.19 5.26 -8.75
CA GLY A 88 -13.58 6.61 -9.19
C GLY A 88 -12.42 7.58 -9.45
N ASP A 89 -12.62 8.52 -10.37
CA ASP A 89 -11.56 9.40 -10.90
C ASP A 89 -10.92 10.31 -9.83
N GLU A 90 -11.63 10.64 -8.76
CA GLU A 90 -11.11 11.47 -7.66
C GLU A 90 -10.00 10.78 -6.86
N TYR A 91 -10.05 9.45 -6.74
CA TYR A 91 -9.07 8.65 -5.98
C TYR A 91 -7.93 8.14 -6.85
N ILE A 92 -8.14 8.10 -8.17
CA ILE A 92 -7.19 7.59 -9.14
C ILE A 92 -6.18 8.69 -9.52
N TYR A 93 -4.92 8.31 -9.65
CA TYR A 93 -3.92 9.24 -10.15
C TYR A 93 -4.10 9.49 -11.65
N HIS A 94 -4.25 10.77 -12.01
CA HIS A 94 -4.22 11.23 -13.40
C HIS A 94 -2.94 12.01 -13.69
N SER A 95 -2.31 11.73 -14.83
CA SER A 95 -1.13 12.48 -15.27
C SER A 95 -1.47 13.96 -15.53
N LYS A 96 -0.45 14.83 -15.52
CA LYS A 96 -0.66 16.28 -15.64
C LYS A 96 -1.33 16.73 -16.96
N GLY A 97 -1.28 15.92 -18.02
CA GLY A 97 -1.94 16.25 -19.29
C GLY A 97 -3.33 15.64 -19.46
N HIS A 98 -3.75 14.76 -18.55
CA HIS A 98 -5.00 14.03 -18.66
C HIS A 98 -6.20 14.97 -18.45
N SER A 99 -7.25 14.84 -19.28
CA SER A 99 -8.42 15.74 -19.24
C SER A 99 -9.22 15.67 -17.94
N LEU A 100 -9.17 14.54 -17.22
CA LEU A 100 -9.80 14.39 -15.89
C LEU A 100 -8.95 14.96 -14.75
N ASN A 101 -7.70 15.36 -15.01
CA ASN A 101 -6.88 16.01 -14.00
C ASN A 101 -7.35 17.46 -13.82
N PRO A 102 -7.79 17.89 -12.62
CA PRO A 102 -8.28 19.25 -12.40
C PRO A 102 -7.21 20.32 -12.65
N GLY A 103 -5.94 19.97 -12.56
CA GLY A 103 -4.80 20.83 -12.87
C GLY A 103 -4.17 20.53 -14.22
N GLN A 104 -4.98 20.34 -15.27
CA GLN A 104 -4.48 20.01 -16.61
C GLN A 104 -3.44 21.03 -17.06
N ARG A 105 -2.22 20.53 -17.24
CA ARG A 105 -1.04 21.30 -17.61
C ARG A 105 -1.02 21.52 -19.12
N ASP A 106 -0.88 22.78 -19.49
CA ASP A 106 -0.44 23.15 -20.84
C ASP A 106 1.08 22.94 -20.99
N TRP A 107 1.47 22.29 -22.09
CA TRP A 107 2.85 21.99 -22.44
C TRP A 107 3.42 22.96 -23.48
N THR A 108 2.67 23.99 -23.88
CA THR A 108 3.18 25.07 -24.72
C THR A 108 4.49 25.62 -24.15
N ARG A 109 5.54 25.60 -24.97
CA ARG A 109 6.89 26.05 -24.59
C ARG A 109 7.14 27.52 -24.90
N TYR A 110 6.19 28.14 -25.58
CA TYR A 110 6.23 29.54 -25.98
C TYR A 110 4.89 30.17 -25.60
N GLN A 111 4.90 31.49 -25.42
CA GLN A 111 3.68 32.25 -25.23
C GLN A 111 3.22 32.78 -26.58
N PRO A 112 2.03 32.39 -27.09
CA PRO A 112 1.53 32.96 -28.33
C PRO A 112 1.24 34.45 -28.13
N TRP A 113 1.46 35.24 -29.17
CA TRP A 113 1.08 36.65 -29.16
C TRP A 113 -0.45 36.79 -29.01
N GLN A 114 -0.90 37.57 -28.03
CA GLN A 114 -2.33 37.87 -27.81
C GLN A 114 -2.62 39.33 -28.19
N PRO A 115 -3.39 39.60 -29.27
CA PRO A 115 -3.77 40.95 -29.63
C PRO A 115 -4.66 41.58 -28.56
N LYS A 116 -4.46 42.89 -28.30
CA LYS A 116 -5.46 43.67 -27.57
C LYS A 116 -6.66 43.87 -28.51
N LYS A 117 -7.85 43.44 -28.11
CA LYS A 117 -9.09 43.81 -28.81
C LYS A 117 -9.26 45.33 -28.74
N ALA A 118 -9.57 45.96 -29.88
CA ALA A 118 -9.92 47.37 -29.99
C ALA A 118 -11.32 47.65 -29.41
#